data_AF-A0A8T4L1J9-F1
#
_entry.id   AF-A0A8T4L1J9-F1
#
_cell.length_a   1.000
_cell.length_b   1.000
_cell.length_c   1.000
_cell.angle_alpha   90.00
_cell.angle_beta   90.00
_cell.angle_gamma   90.00
#
_symmetry.space_group_name_H-M   'P 1'
#
loop_
_entity.id
_entity.type
_entity.pdbx_description
1 polymer ?
#
loop_
_entity_poly.entity_id
_entity_poly.type
_entity_poly.pdbx_seq_one_letter_code
_entity_poly.pdbx_strand_id
1 'polypeptide(L)'
;MASSFREALGFLDNIGVYDVVLPFILVFVIVFAILEKTRVFGVYTYPDGKEYPKKNLDSMVAFCIAFFVIASSQLVEAITKISANMVIILMATV
;
A
#
# COMPACT_ATOMS: atom_id res chain seq x y z
N MET A 1 13.69 -19.35 -26.29
CA MET A 1 13.58 -18.80 -24.92
C MET A 1 13.11 -17.37 -25.04
N ALA A 2 11.84 -17.09 -24.72
CA ALA A 2 11.43 -15.71 -24.58
C ALA A 2 12.30 -15.07 -23.49
N SER A 3 12.86 -13.89 -23.78
CA SER A 3 13.65 -13.15 -22.78
C SER A 3 12.79 -12.96 -21.53
N SER A 4 13.34 -13.23 -20.35
CA SER A 4 12.68 -13.01 -19.05
C SER A 4 12.15 -11.57 -18.92
N PHE A 5 12.75 -10.63 -19.66
CA PHE A 5 12.27 -9.27 -19.79
C PHE A 5 10.92 -9.16 -20.52
N ARG A 6 10.71 -9.94 -21.60
CA ARG A 6 9.43 -9.97 -22.33
C ARG A 6 8.31 -10.60 -21.51
N GLU A 7 8.66 -11.59 -20.68
CA GLU A 7 7.73 -12.22 -19.76
C GLU A 7 7.34 -11.26 -18.62
N ALA A 8 8.30 -10.49 -18.08
CA ALA A 8 8.03 -9.41 -17.13
C ALA A 8 7.18 -8.28 -17.73
N LEU A 9 7.41 -7.91 -19.00
CA LEU A 9 6.59 -6.93 -19.70
C LEU A 9 5.17 -7.45 -19.96
N GLY A 10 5.02 -8.72 -20.34
CA GLY A 10 3.71 -9.37 -20.47
C GLY A 10 2.97 -9.46 -19.14
N PHE A 11 3.69 -9.70 -18.04
CA PHE A 11 3.11 -9.70 -16.69
C PHE A 11 2.58 -8.32 -16.30
N LEU A 12 3.33 -7.26 -16.59
CA LEU A 12 2.93 -5.88 -16.29
C LEU A 12 1.73 -5.42 -17.14
N ASP A 13 1.65 -5.88 -18.39
CA ASP A 13 0.53 -5.64 -19.30
C ASP A 13 -0.76 -6.34 -18.83
N ASN A 14 -0.66 -7.58 -18.35
CA ASN A 14 -1.81 -8.35 -17.86
C ASN A 14 -2.31 -7.92 -16.48
N ILE A 15 -1.43 -7.42 -15.61
CA ILE A 15 -1.79 -6.96 -14.27
C ILE A 15 -2.64 -5.69 -14.34
N GLY A 16 -2.42 -4.81 -15.32
CA GLY A 16 -3.13 -3.55 -15.38
C GLY A 16 -2.78 -2.58 -14.23
N VAL A 17 -2.82 -1.28 -14.53
CA VAL A 17 -2.41 -0.25 -13.56
C VAL A 17 -3.25 -0.29 -12.28
N TYR A 18 -4.54 -0.64 -12.37
CA TYR A 18 -5.45 -0.66 -11.23
C TYR A 18 -5.17 -1.77 -10.23
N ASP A 19 -4.81 -2.99 -10.67
CA ASP A 19 -4.58 -4.11 -9.74
C ASP A 19 -3.30 -3.94 -8.93
N VAL A 20 -2.41 -3.00 -9.32
CA VAL A 20 -1.23 -2.62 -8.53
C VAL A 20 -1.46 -1.34 -7.74
N VAL A 21 -2.02 -0.32 -8.36
CA VAL A 21 -2.16 1.01 -7.73
C VAL A 21 -3.18 0.97 -6.59
N LEU A 22 -4.28 0.23 -6.74
CA LEU A 22 -5.32 0.15 -5.71
C LEU A 22 -4.81 -0.50 -4.40
N PRO A 23 -4.21 -1.71 -4.42
CA PRO A 23 -3.63 -2.29 -3.20
C PRO A 23 -2.45 -1.49 -2.67
N PHE A 24 -1.66 -0.85 -3.54
CA PHE A 24 -0.55 0.00 -3.13
C PHE A 24 -1.02 1.15 -2.24
N ILE A 25 -2.03 1.91 -2.71
CA ILE A 25 -2.59 3.04 -1.95
C ILE A 25 -3.17 2.54 -0.63
N LEU A 26 -3.88 1.41 -0.64
CA LEU A 26 -4.48 0.84 0.57
C LEU A 26 -3.42 0.51 1.63
N VAL A 27 -2.37 -0.23 1.24
CA VAL A 27 -1.28 -0.62 2.13
C VAL A 27 -0.51 0.61 2.61
N PHE A 28 -0.17 1.53 1.70
CA PHE A 28 0.52 2.78 2.03
C PHE A 28 -0.24 3.57 3.09
N VAL A 29 -1.55 3.80 2.91
CA VAL A 29 -2.37 4.58 3.85
C VAL A 29 -2.50 3.87 5.19
N ILE A 30 -2.72 2.55 5.21
CA ILE A 30 -2.83 1.80 6.47
C ILE A 30 -1.53 1.86 7.26
N VAL A 31 -0.39 1.58 6.61
CA VAL A 31 0.92 1.60 7.26
C VAL A 31 1.26 3.03 7.73
N PHE A 32 1.02 4.03 6.89
CA PHE A 32 1.22 5.43 7.24
C PHE A 32 0.39 5.82 8.47
N ALA A 33 -0.89 5.48 8.50
CA ALA A 33 -1.77 5.77 9.63
C ALA A 33 -1.35 5.05 10.91
N ILE A 34 -0.85 3.82 10.80
CA ILE A 34 -0.30 3.07 11.95
C ILE A 34 0.94 3.78 12.50
N LEU A 35 1.87 4.18 11.64
CA LEU A 35 3.10 4.89 12.04
C LEU A 35 2.77 6.26 12.68
N GLU A 36 1.83 7.01 12.09
CA GLU A 36 1.40 8.31 12.59
C GLU A 36 0.72 8.20 13.96
N LYS A 37 -0.11 7.17 14.18
CA LYS A 37 -0.81 6.94 15.46
C LYS A 37 0.12 6.43 16.55
N THR A 38 1.07 5.57 16.20
CA THR A 38 2.02 4.98 17.16
C THR A 38 3.18 5.92 17.50
N ARG A 39 3.43 6.96 16.67
CA ARG A 39 4.52 7.91 16.85
C ARG A 39 5.89 7.23 16.99
N VAL A 40 6.08 6.11 16.29
CA VAL A 40 7.30 5.27 16.34
C VAL A 40 8.58 6.07 16.06
N PHE A 41 8.50 7.04 15.16
CA PHE A 41 9.63 7.88 14.78
C PHE A 41 9.79 9.17 15.61
N GLY A 42 9.00 9.28 16.69
CA GLY A 42 8.98 10.41 17.60
C GLY A 42 8.15 11.59 17.10
N VAL A 43 8.21 12.69 17.85
CA VAL A 43 7.46 13.92 17.60
C VAL A 43 8.39 15.13 17.58
N TYR A 44 8.05 16.15 16.81
CA TYR A 44 8.63 17.48 16.92
C TYR A 44 7.81 18.31 17.90
N THR A 45 8.47 18.90 18.89
CA THR A 45 7.89 19.91 19.77
C THR A 45 8.10 21.27 19.13
N TYR A 46 7.02 21.89 18.63
CA TYR A 46 7.09 23.27 18.15
C TYR A 46 7.10 24.26 19.33
N PRO A 47 7.50 25.52 19.12
CA PRO A 47 7.46 26.57 20.15
C PRO A 47 6.06 26.79 20.78
N ASP A 48 4.99 26.32 20.11
CA ASP A 48 3.59 26.33 20.57
C ASP A 48 3.26 25.21 21.59
N GLY A 49 4.26 24.44 22.06
CA GLY A 49 4.09 23.37 23.04
C GLY A 49 3.36 22.12 22.52
N LYS A 50 2.92 22.12 21.26
CA LYS A 50 2.23 20.99 20.62
C LYS A 50 3.22 20.03 19.97
N GLU A 51 2.97 18.75 20.18
CA GLU A 51 3.74 17.64 19.59
C GLU A 51 3.13 17.22 18.25
N TYR A 52 3.96 17.22 17.21
CA TYR A 52 3.57 16.74 15.88
C TYR A 52 4.41 15.53 15.47
N PRO A 53 3.79 14.44 14.97
CA PRO A 53 4.54 13.29 14.46
C PRO A 53 5.41 13.69 13.26
N LYS A 54 6.51 12.96 13.06
CA LYS A 54 7.44 13.18 11.94
C LYS A 54 6.88 12.66 10.62
N LYS A 55 5.85 13.32 10.09
CA LYS A 55 5.11 12.89 8.89
C LYS A 55 5.99 12.55 7.69
N ASN A 56 7.07 13.31 7.46
CA ASN A 56 7.99 13.04 6.35
C ASN A 56 8.67 11.67 6.46
N LEU A 57 9.04 11.27 7.68
CA LEU A 57 9.69 9.97 7.93
C LEU A 57 8.65 8.84 7.88
N ASP A 58 7.47 9.06 8.46
CA ASP A 58 6.35 8.13 8.39
C ASP A 58 5.97 7.82 6.93
N SER A 59 5.88 8.84 6.08
CA SER A 59 5.57 8.70 4.66
C SER A 59 6.65 7.94 3.89
N MET A 60 7.93 8.22 4.14
CA MET A 60 9.04 7.51 3.47
C MET A 60 9.03 6.02 3.81
N VAL A 61 8.85 5.68 5.08
CA VAL A 61 8.86 4.28 5.52
C VAL A 61 7.62 3.54 5.03
N ALA A 62 6.43 4.15 5.13
CA ALA A 62 5.20 3.57 4.62
C ALA A 62 5.27 3.31 3.10
N PHE A 63 5.89 4.23 2.35
CA PHE A 63 6.12 4.07 0.92
C PHE A 63 7.01 2.87 0.60
N CYS A 64 8.16 2.74 1.27
CA CYS A 64 9.04 1.58 1.08
C CYS A 64 8.35 0.24 1.40
N ILE A 65 7.57 0.21 2.50
CA ILE A 65 6.81 -0.99 2.89
C ILE A 65 5.74 -1.32 1.84
N ALA A 66 4.99 -0.34 1.36
CA ALA A 66 3.96 -0.54 0.34
C ALA A 66 4.57 -1.11 -0.96
N PHE A 67 5.75 -0.66 -1.36
CA PHE A 67 6.48 -1.23 -2.51
C PHE A 67 6.87 -2.70 -2.30
N PHE A 68 7.31 -3.08 -1.10
CA PHE A 68 7.64 -4.49 -0.81
C PHE A 68 6.42 -5.41 -0.86
N VAL A 69 5.24 -4.92 -0.51
CA VAL A 69 4.00 -5.70 -0.58
C VAL A 69 3.58 -5.95 -2.04
N ILE A 70 3.73 -4.96 -2.92
CA ILE A 70 3.42 -5.09 -4.35
C ILE A 70 4.40 -6.00 -5.09
N ALA A 71 5.67 -6.03 -4.67
CA ALA A 71 6.67 -6.90 -5.26
C ALA A 71 6.33 -8.41 -5.12
N SER A 72 5.42 -8.76 -4.21
CA SER A 72 4.88 -10.12 -4.09
C SER A 72 3.60 -10.26 -4.91
N SER A 73 3.70 -10.85 -6.11
CA SER A 73 2.56 -11.14 -7.00
C SER A 73 1.42 -11.90 -6.30
N GLN A 74 1.76 -12.73 -5.31
CA GLN A 74 0.81 -13.51 -4.52
C GLN A 74 -0.01 -12.65 -3.54
N LEU A 75 0.60 -11.59 -2.98
CA LEU A 75 -0.11 -10.67 -2.09
C LEU A 75 -1.06 -9.76 -2.85
N VAL A 76 -0.69 -9.34 -4.06
CA VAL A 76 -1.56 -8.56 -4.95
C VAL A 76 -2.81 -9.36 -5.29
N GLU A 77 -2.65 -10.62 -5.72
CA GLU A 77 -3.78 -11.51 -6.04
C GLU A 77 -4.69 -11.72 -4.82
N ALA A 78 -4.12 -11.91 -3.62
CA ALA A 78 -4.88 -12.06 -2.39
C ALA A 78 -5.67 -10.79 -2.04
N ILE A 79 -5.07 -9.60 -2.17
CA ILE A 79 -5.76 -8.33 -1.88
C ILE A 79 -6.90 -8.11 -2.86
N THR A 80 -6.69 -8.29 -4.17
CA THR A 80 -7.74 -8.12 -5.18
C THR A 80 -8.92 -9.06 -4.92
N LYS A 81 -8.65 -10.31 -4.53
CA LYS A 81 -9.70 -11.29 -4.21
C LYS A 81 -10.49 -10.91 -2.96
N ILE A 82 -9.81 -10.41 -1.92
CA ILE A 82 -10.47 -9.92 -0.69
C ILE A 82 -11.31 -8.67 -0.98
N SER A 83 -10.77 -7.71 -1.74
CA SER A 83 -11.48 -6.51 -2.16
C SER A 83 -12.72 -6.84 -2.98
N ALA A 84 -12.63 -7.76 -3.94
CA ALA A 84 -13.78 -8.20 -4.73
C ALA A 84 -14.86 -8.87 -3.87
N ASN A 85 -14.49 -9.75 -2.94
CA ASN A 85 -15.43 -10.39 -2.03
C ASN A 85 -16.10 -9.41 -1.07
N MET A 86 -15.36 -8.41 -0.57
CA MET A 86 -15.93 -7.32 0.24
C MET A 86 -17.01 -6.55 -0.53
N VAL A 87 -16.75 -6.22 -1.79
CA VAL A 87 -17.73 -5.54 -2.65
C VAL A 87 -18.97 -6.42 -2.89
N ILE A 88 -18.80 -7.71 -3.17
CA ILE A 88 -19.92 -8.64 -3.36
C ILE A 88 -20.80 -8.72 -2.11
N ILE A 89 -20.20 -8.83 -0.92
CA ILE A 89 -20.95 -8.87 0.34
C ILE A 89 -21.73 -7.56 0.53
N LEU A 90 -21.10 -6.42 0.27
CA LEU A 90 -21.74 -5.11 0.35
C LEU A 90 -22.93 -4.98 -0.61
N MET A 91 -22.78 -5.43 -1.86
CA MET A 91 -23.88 -5.42 -2.84
C MET A 91 -24.99 -6.45 -2.55
N ALA A 92 -24.67 -7.53 -1.83
CA ALA A 92 -25.67 -8.52 -1.42
C ALA A 92 -26.45 -8.10 -0.16
N THR A 93 -25.94 -7.13 0.61
CA THR A 93 -26.55 -6.65 1.86
C THR A 93 -27.26 -5.31 1.74
N VAL A 94 -26.89 -4.49 0.74
CA VAL A 94 -27.59 -3.27 0.33
C VAL A 94 -28.75 -3.61 -0.61
#